data_AF-A0A495FDE5-F1
#
_entry.id   AF-A0A495FDE5-F1
#
_cell.length_a   1.000
_cell.length_b   1.000
_cell.length_c   1.000
_cell.angle_alpha   90.00
_cell.angle_beta   90.00
_cell.angle_gamma   90.00
#
_symmetry.space_group_name_H-M   'P 1'
#
loop_
_entity.id
_entity.type
_entity.pdbx_description
1 polymer ?
#
loop_
_entity_poly.entity_id
_entity_poly.type
_entity_poly.pdbx_seq_one_letter_code
_entity_poly.pdbx_strand_id
1 'polypeptide(L)'
;MTPSKIVLSAAVAILAFGAQAQTYQQIGNTTYGSNGTSYQQIGNTTYGSNGTSYQQIGNTTYGSNGNSYQQIGNTTYGSNGSSASTIGNSTYINHGNGKTSTCNRIGQSVYCN
;
A
#
# COMPACT_ATOMS: atom_id res chain seq x y z
N MET A 1 -24.50 9.76 -1.15
CA MET A 1 -23.03 9.87 -1.23
C MET A 1 -22.45 8.81 -0.31
N THR A 2 -22.25 7.58 -0.82
CA THR A 2 -21.68 6.51 0.02
C THR A 2 -20.23 6.87 0.30
N PRO A 3 -19.82 7.03 1.57
CA PRO A 3 -18.42 7.25 1.88
C PRO A 3 -17.70 6.01 1.37
N SER A 4 -16.75 6.21 0.47
CA SER A 4 -15.90 5.15 -0.05
C SER A 4 -15.18 4.52 1.15
N LYS A 5 -15.74 3.44 1.70
CA LYS A 5 -15.13 2.63 2.75
C LYS A 5 -14.02 1.80 2.10
N ILE A 6 -13.00 2.49 1.60
CA ILE A 6 -11.72 1.91 1.24
C ILE A 6 -10.72 2.58 2.17
N VAL A 7 -10.68 2.08 3.40
CA VAL A 7 -9.58 2.36 4.31
C VAL A 7 -8.43 1.45 3.88
N LEU A 8 -7.86 1.71 2.69
CA LEU A 8 -6.52 1.28 2.22
C LEU A 8 -6.31 1.74 0.75
N SER A 9 -5.65 2.88 0.52
CA SER A 9 -5.04 3.27 -0.77
C SER A 9 -4.37 4.64 -0.63
N ALA A 10 -3.12 4.95 -1.00
CA ALA A 10 -2.06 4.35 -1.84
C ALA A 10 -1.77 2.85 -1.65
N ALA A 11 -2.09 2.05 -2.68
CA ALA A 11 -2.13 0.57 -2.72
C ALA A 11 -1.15 -0.13 -1.74
N VAL A 12 -1.64 -0.37 -0.50
CA VAL A 12 -0.92 -0.97 0.64
C VAL A 12 0.50 -0.40 0.81
N ALA A 13 0.72 0.92 0.75
CA ALA A 13 2.08 1.51 0.78
C ALA A 13 3.09 0.72 -0.09
N ILE A 14 2.65 0.29 -1.27
CA ILE A 14 3.41 -0.43 -2.28
C ILE A 14 4.12 -1.66 -1.69
N LEU A 15 3.33 -2.46 -0.97
CA LEU A 15 3.56 -3.85 -0.59
C LEU A 15 4.84 -4.13 0.25
N ALA A 16 5.32 -3.12 0.97
CA ALA A 16 6.36 -3.19 2.01
C ALA A 16 7.77 -3.61 1.53
N PHE A 17 8.62 -2.64 1.19
CA PHE A 17 10.02 -2.87 0.80
C PHE A 17 10.87 -3.44 1.95
N GLY A 18 11.15 -4.75 1.85
CA GLY A 18 11.95 -5.54 2.79
C GLY A 18 11.06 -6.28 3.80
N ALA A 19 11.31 -7.56 4.02
CA ALA A 19 10.65 -8.40 5.04
C ALA A 19 11.08 -8.02 6.46
N GLN A 20 10.94 -6.73 6.77
CA GLN A 20 11.36 -6.09 7.99
C GLN A 20 10.15 -5.39 8.58
N ALA A 21 10.04 -5.44 9.91
CA ALA A 21 8.93 -4.83 10.60
C ALA A 21 8.90 -3.32 10.38
N GLN A 22 7.75 -2.78 9.99
CA GLN A 22 7.55 -1.36 9.67
C GLN A 22 6.22 -0.88 10.24
N THR A 23 6.18 0.38 10.68
CA THR A 23 4.95 1.04 11.10
C THR A 23 4.63 2.19 10.15
N TYR A 24 3.37 2.34 9.78
CA TYR A 24 2.88 3.44 8.97
C TYR A 24 1.79 4.20 9.72
N GLN A 25 1.85 5.53 9.71
CA GLN A 25 0.87 6.41 10.33
C GLN A 25 0.23 7.31 9.27
N GLN A 26 -1.08 7.30 9.18
CA GLN A 26 -1.81 8.21 8.30
C GLN A 26 -2.24 9.48 9.05
N ILE A 27 -1.84 10.65 8.54
CA ILE A 27 -2.26 11.97 9.02
C ILE A 27 -2.80 12.76 7.81
N GLY A 28 -4.11 13.01 7.81
CA GLY A 28 -4.81 13.54 6.65
C GLY A 28 -4.60 12.67 5.41
N ASN A 29 -4.15 13.27 4.33
CA ASN A 29 -3.82 12.66 3.05
C ASN A 29 -2.34 12.27 2.92
N THR A 30 -1.59 12.21 4.03
CA THR A 30 -0.18 11.78 4.06
C THR A 30 0.01 10.57 4.95
N THR A 31 0.78 9.60 4.47
CA THR A 31 1.19 8.41 5.23
C THR A 31 2.69 8.49 5.53
N TYR A 32 3.08 8.35 6.79
CA TYR A 32 4.47 8.38 7.25
C TYR A 32 4.91 6.98 7.67
N GLY A 33 6.02 6.50 7.13
CA GLY A 33 6.65 5.24 7.50
C GLY A 33 7.73 5.41 8.56
N SER A 34 7.90 4.42 9.43
CA SER A 34 8.91 4.41 10.49
C SER A 34 10.36 4.43 9.97
N ASN A 35 10.58 4.09 8.69
CA ASN A 35 11.87 4.23 8.01
C ASN A 35 12.16 5.65 7.47
N GLY A 36 11.32 6.64 7.80
CA GLY A 36 11.46 8.02 7.33
C GLY A 36 10.90 8.29 5.93
N THR A 37 10.32 7.28 5.26
CA THR A 37 9.58 7.51 4.02
C THR A 37 8.22 8.14 4.29
N SER A 38 7.72 8.94 3.37
CA SER A 38 6.37 9.49 3.43
C SER A 38 5.71 9.48 2.07
N TYR A 39 4.40 9.30 2.04
CA TYR A 39 3.60 9.22 0.83
C TYR A 39 2.41 10.17 0.94
N GLN A 40 2.33 11.15 0.04
CA GLN A 40 1.25 12.12 0.02
C GLN A 40 0.33 11.87 -1.16
N GLN A 41 -0.97 11.76 -0.88
CA GLN A 41 -2.01 11.59 -1.89
C GLN A 41 -2.52 12.95 -2.34
N ILE A 42 -2.50 13.19 -3.66
CA ILE A 42 -3.09 14.34 -4.33
C ILE A 42 -3.94 13.83 -5.50
N GLY A 43 -5.26 14.00 -5.41
CA GLY A 43 -6.21 13.41 -6.37
C GLY A 43 -6.05 11.89 -6.43
N ASN A 44 -5.81 11.34 -7.62
CA ASN A 44 -5.58 9.91 -7.85
C ASN A 44 -4.09 9.52 -7.88
N THR A 45 -3.19 10.44 -7.55
CA THR A 45 -1.73 10.19 -7.55
C THR A 45 -1.16 10.25 -6.13
N THR A 46 -0.38 9.24 -5.76
CA THR A 46 0.46 9.23 -4.57
C THR A 46 1.88 9.61 -4.92
N TYR A 47 2.47 10.54 -4.18
CA TYR A 47 3.87 10.96 -4.31
C TYR A 47 4.66 10.50 -3.08
N GLY A 48 5.73 9.73 -3.30
CA GLY A 48 6.64 9.28 -2.25
C GLY A 48 7.85 10.21 -2.09
N SER A 49 8.30 10.42 -0.85
CA SER A 49 9.50 11.21 -0.54
C SER A 49 10.80 10.62 -1.10
N ASN A 50 10.77 9.35 -1.49
CA ASN A 50 11.87 8.63 -2.16
C ASN A 50 11.88 8.83 -3.69
N GLY A 51 11.09 9.76 -4.22
CA GLY A 51 11.01 10.04 -5.66
C GLY A 51 10.13 9.09 -6.47
N THR A 52 9.50 8.09 -5.82
CA THR A 52 8.50 7.24 -6.49
C THR A 52 7.14 7.93 -6.53
N SER A 53 6.36 7.64 -7.56
CA SER A 53 4.95 8.06 -7.64
C SER A 53 4.08 6.93 -8.15
N TYR A 54 2.81 6.96 -7.76
CA TYR A 54 1.83 5.92 -8.08
C TYR A 54 0.52 6.57 -8.50
N GLN A 55 0.07 6.27 -9.72
CA GLN A 55 -1.17 6.81 -10.27
C GLN A 55 -2.23 5.72 -10.33
N GLN A 56 -3.37 5.97 -9.71
CA GLN A 56 -4.54 5.10 -9.78
C GLN A 56 -5.39 5.43 -11.01
N ILE A 57 -5.64 4.42 -11.85
CA ILE A 57 -6.58 4.48 -12.97
C ILE A 57 -7.52 3.26 -12.87
N GLY A 58 -8.80 3.52 -12.60
CA GLY A 58 -9.76 2.45 -12.34
C GLY A 58 -9.35 1.63 -11.11
N ASN A 59 -9.23 0.31 -11.27
CA ASN A 59 -8.74 -0.63 -10.25
C ASN A 59 -7.23 -0.94 -10.35
N THR A 60 -6.50 -0.27 -11.25
CA THR A 60 -5.05 -0.45 -11.42
C THR A 60 -4.25 0.75 -10.91
N THR A 61 -3.23 0.50 -10.11
CA THR A 61 -2.20 1.48 -9.75
C THR A 61 -0.96 1.29 -10.61
N TYR A 62 -0.47 2.36 -11.23
CA TYR A 62 0.77 2.37 -12.03
C TYR A 62 1.86 3.13 -11.28
N GLY A 63 3.00 2.47 -11.02
CA GLY A 63 4.16 3.05 -10.36
C GLY A 63 5.19 3.61 -11.34
N SER A 64 5.83 4.72 -10.98
CA SER A 64 6.93 5.31 -11.76
C SER A 64 8.19 4.44 -11.81
N ASN A 65 8.24 3.38 -11.01
CA ASN A 65 9.28 2.34 -11.02
C ASN A 65 9.02 1.21 -12.04
N GLY A 66 7.99 1.35 -12.88
CA GLY A 66 7.63 0.35 -13.89
C GLY A 66 6.75 -0.80 -13.38
N ASN A 67 6.45 -0.84 -12.08
CA ASN A 67 5.51 -1.82 -11.53
C ASN A 67 4.07 -1.35 -11.66
N SER A 68 3.15 -2.30 -11.78
CA SER A 68 1.71 -2.06 -11.68
C SER A 68 1.06 -3.00 -10.67
N TYR A 69 -0.05 -2.55 -10.10
CA TYR A 69 -0.79 -3.25 -9.06
C TYR A 69 -2.27 -3.24 -9.39
N GLN A 70 -2.89 -4.41 -9.52
CA GLN A 70 -4.26 -4.58 -9.97
C GLN A 70 -5.12 -5.11 -8.82
N GLN A 71 -6.17 -4.38 -8.45
CA GLN A 71 -7.11 -4.78 -7.41
C GLN A 71 -8.25 -5.62 -7.98
N ILE A 72 -8.39 -6.85 -7.47
CA ILE A 72 -9.48 -7.77 -7.78
C ILE A 72 -10.10 -8.24 -6.47
N GLY A 73 -11.33 -7.80 -6.20
CA GLY A 73 -12.00 -8.05 -4.92
C GLY A 73 -11.19 -7.44 -3.76
N ASN A 74 -10.83 -8.26 -2.78
CA ASN A 74 -10.02 -7.85 -1.62
C ASN A 74 -8.51 -8.12 -1.81
N THR A 75 -8.10 -8.57 -3.00
CA THR A 75 -6.71 -8.92 -3.31
C THR A 75 -6.10 -7.94 -4.32
N THR A 76 -4.92 -7.42 -4.01
CA THR A 76 -4.06 -6.69 -4.94
C THR A 76 -3.02 -7.64 -5.54
N TYR A 77 -2.80 -7.59 -6.85
CA TYR A 77 -1.78 -8.37 -7.56
C TYR A 77 -0.77 -7.43 -8.21
N GLY A 78 0.53 -7.62 -7.92
CA GLY A 78 1.63 -6.84 -8.47
C GLY A 78 2.25 -7.50 -9.71
N SER A 79 2.65 -6.69 -10.69
CA SER A 79 3.37 -7.13 -11.89
C SER A 79 4.73 -7.77 -11.60
N ASN A 80 5.29 -7.50 -10.42
CA ASN A 80 6.52 -8.09 -9.90
C ASN A 80 6.32 -9.45 -9.20
N GLY A 81 5.14 -10.07 -9.33
CA GLY A 81 4.80 -11.34 -8.69
C GLY A 81 4.37 -11.24 -7.23
N SER A 82 4.29 -10.02 -6.67
CA SER A 82 3.75 -9.82 -5.32
C SER A 82 2.22 -9.88 -5.31
N SER A 83 1.64 -10.15 -4.14
CA SER A 83 0.20 -10.05 -3.90
C SER A 83 -0.09 -9.62 -2.48
N ALA A 84 -1.23 -8.99 -2.25
CA ALA A 84 -1.73 -8.72 -0.91
C ALA A 84 -3.22 -8.97 -0.80
N SER A 85 -3.67 -9.68 0.23
CA SER A 85 -5.08 -9.93 0.50
C SER A 85 -5.45 -9.37 1.86
N THR A 86 -6.55 -8.60 1.91
CA THR A 86 -7.03 -8.00 3.16
C THR A 86 -8.25 -8.74 3.68
N ILE A 87 -8.17 -9.18 4.94
CA ILE A 87 -9.25 -9.86 5.68
C ILE A 87 -9.42 -9.15 7.02
N GLY A 88 -10.58 -8.52 7.22
CA GLY A 88 -10.81 -7.68 8.40
C GLY A 88 -9.81 -6.53 8.45
N ASN A 89 -9.06 -6.44 9.55
CA ASN A 89 -8.04 -5.39 9.76
C ASN A 89 -6.62 -5.84 9.39
N SER A 90 -6.46 -7.07 8.86
CA SER A 90 -5.17 -7.68 8.55
C SER A 90 -4.99 -7.78 7.03
N THR A 91 -3.83 -7.38 6.55
CA THR A 91 -3.40 -7.53 5.16
C THR A 91 -2.22 -8.50 5.11
N TYR A 92 -2.39 -9.60 4.40
CA TYR A 92 -1.37 -10.61 4.18
C TYR A 92 -0.68 -10.34 2.85
N ILE A 93 0.64 -10.17 2.89
CA ILE A 93 1.45 -9.79 1.73
C ILE A 93 2.38 -10.96 1.38
N ASN A 94 2.34 -11.38 0.12
CA ASN A 94 3.34 -12.25 -0.49
C ASN A 94 4.22 -11.40 -1.40
N HIS A 95 5.52 -11.41 -1.15
CA HIS A 95 6.51 -10.68 -1.93
C HIS A 95 6.90 -11.49 -3.18
N GLY A 96 7.29 -10.80 -4.25
CA GLY A 96 7.74 -11.48 -5.49
C GLY A 96 8.98 -12.36 -5.32
N ASN A 97 9.72 -12.19 -4.22
CA ASN A 97 10.87 -13.02 -3.84
C ASN A 97 10.52 -14.20 -2.92
N GLY A 98 9.23 -14.50 -2.72
CA GLY A 98 8.74 -15.62 -1.91
C GLY A 98 8.68 -15.37 -0.40
N LYS A 99 9.09 -14.19 0.08
CA LYS A 99 8.88 -13.81 1.48
C LYS A 99 7.41 -13.44 1.73
N THR A 100 7.00 -13.46 2.99
CA THR A 100 5.67 -13.02 3.40
C THR A 100 5.73 -12.01 4.53
N SER A 101 4.73 -11.14 4.61
CA SER A 101 4.56 -10.12 5.65
C SER A 101 3.09 -10.01 6.03
N THR A 102 2.79 -9.62 7.26
CA THR A 102 1.41 -9.33 7.69
C THR A 102 1.33 -7.92 8.25
N CYS A 103 0.40 -7.14 7.74
CA CYS A 103 0.15 -5.77 8.18
C CYS A 103 -1.18 -5.69 8.90
N ASN A 104 -1.20 -5.22 10.15
CA ASN A 104 -2.40 -5.05 10.94
C ASN A 104 -2.71 -3.56 11.11
N ARG A 105 -3.94 -3.16 10.78
CA ARG A 105 -4.41 -1.79 10.98
C ARG A 105 -5.05 -1.64 12.37
N ILE A 106 -4.60 -0.62 13.10
CA ILE A 106 -5.17 -0.19 14.38
C ILE A 106 -5.40 1.31 14.30
N GLY A 107 -6.68 1.72 14.17
CA GLY A 107 -7.03 3.11 13.94
C GLY A 107 -6.43 3.65 12.63
N GLN A 108 -5.57 4.67 12.75
CA GLN A 108 -4.86 5.29 11.63
C GLN A 108 -3.44 4.75 11.44
N SER A 109 -3.03 3.80 12.27
CA SER A 109 -1.71 3.17 12.25
C SER A 109 -1.79 1.80 11.57
N VAL A 110 -0.73 1.41 10.86
CA VAL A 110 -0.56 0.07 10.29
C VAL A 110 0.78 -0.47 10.75
N TYR A 111 0.78 -1.70 11.26
CA TYR A 111 1.97 -2.38 11.76
C TYR A 111 2.22 -3.62 10.90
N CYS A 112 3.32 -3.62 10.16
CA CYS A 112 3.76 -4.72 9.31
C CYS A 112 4.91 -5.47 9.96
N ASN A 113 4.92 -6.81 9.84
CA ASN A 113 6.04 -7.66 10.22
C ASN A 113 6.68 -8.37 9.02
#